data_AF-A0A841KQN5-F1
#
_entry.id   AF-A0A841KQN5-F1
#
_cell.length_a   1.000
_cell.length_b   1.000
_cell.length_c   1.000
_cell.angle_alpha   90.00
_cell.angle_beta   90.00
_cell.angle_gamma   90.00
#
_symmetry.space_group_name_H-M   'P 1'
#
loop_
_entity.id
_entity.type
_entity.pdbx_description
1 polymer ?
#
loop_
_entity_poly.entity_id
_entity_poly.type
_entity_poly.pdbx_seq_one_letter_code
_entity_poly.pdbx_strand_id
1 'polypeptide(L)' 'MNTIDLLQDALQDEMMLQTMYNKYMIEITNPEVRQLFTQLRDTKLQNLSQLQQEVKNMMKQGKTQ' A
#
# COMPACT_ATOMS: atom_id res chain seq x y z
N MET A 1 5.95 -18.65 8.66
CA MET A 1 5.78 -17.20 8.47
C MET A 1 5.21 -16.63 9.74
N ASN A 2 5.93 -15.71 10.36
CA ASN A 2 5.42 -14.94 11.48
C ASN A 2 4.53 -13.81 10.96
N THR A 3 3.63 -13.25 11.77
CA THR A 3 2.71 -12.17 11.39
C THR A 3 3.45 -10.95 10.84
N ILE A 4 4.69 -10.70 11.31
CA ILE A 4 5.54 -9.62 10.80
C ILE A 4 5.99 -9.87 9.36
N ASP A 5 6.35 -11.11 9.01
CA ASP A 5 6.78 -11.47 7.66
C ASP A 5 5.61 -11.27 6.67
N LEU A 6 4.40 -11.72 7.04
CA LEU A 6 3.20 -11.54 6.22
C LEU A 6 2.87 -10.07 5.96
N LEU A 7 3.07 -9.20 6.97
CA LEU A 7 2.84 -7.77 6.82
C LEU A 7 3.93 -7.08 5.99
N GLN A 8 5.17 -7.57 6.05
CA GLN A 8 6.25 -7.08 5.19
C GLN A 8 6.02 -7.46 3.73
N ASP A 9 5.60 -8.71 3.48
CA ASP A 9 5.22 -9.16 2.13
C ASP A 9 4.06 -8.32 1.58
N ALA A 10 3.00 -8.13 2.37
CA ALA A 10 1.87 -7.29 1.99
C ALA A 10 2.26 -5.82 1.74
N LEU A 11 3.20 -5.28 2.51
CA LEU A 11 3.75 -3.93 2.29
C LEU A 11 4.47 -3.83 0.95
N GLN A 12 5.25 -4.86 0.61
CA GLN A 12 6.03 -4.91 -0.62
C GLN A 12 5.12 -5.03 -1.86
N ASP A 13 4.06 -5.84 -1.77
CA ASP A 13 3.03 -5.97 -2.79
C ASP A 13 2.29 -4.64 -3.02
N GLU A 14 1.88 -3.97 -1.94
CA GLU A 14 1.20 -2.67 -2.04
C GLU A 14 2.10 -1.57 -2.64
N MET A 15 3.39 -1.58 -2.32
CA MET A 15 4.37 -0.68 -2.96
C MET A 15 4.51 -0.96 -4.46
N MET A 16 4.57 -2.24 -4.87
CA MET A 16 4.63 -2.63 -6.27
C MET A 16 3.39 -2.14 -7.05
N LEU A 17 2.20 -2.34 -6.47
CA LEU A 17 0.94 -1.88 -7.03
C LEU A 17 0.92 -0.36 -7.17
N GLN A 18 1.41 0.37 -6.18
CA GLN A 18 1.49 1.84 -6.22
C GLN A 18 2.38 2.32 -7.39
N THR A 19 3.54 1.70 -7.60
CA THR A 19 4.41 2.01 -8.74
C THR A 19 3.71 1.72 -10.08
N MET A 20 2.99 0.60 -10.16
CA MET A 20 2.23 0.22 -11.36
C MET A 20 1.10 1.22 -11.67
N TYR A 21 0.32 1.61 -10.66
CA TYR A 21 -0.72 2.63 -10.81
C TYR A 21 -0.15 3.96 -11.28
N ASN A 22 0.97 4.41 -10.70
CA ASN A 22 1.63 5.65 -11.12
C ASN A 22 2.08 5.60 -12.59
N LYS A 23 2.61 4.46 -13.05
CA LYS A 23 3.00 4.28 -14.45
C LYS A 23 1.77 4.34 -15.37
N TYR A 24 0.71 3.61 -15.05
CA TYR A 24 -0.51 3.63 -15.87
C TYR A 24 -1.17 5.00 -15.90
N MET A 25 -1.16 5.77 -14.81
CA MET A 25 -1.71 7.13 -14.78
C MET A 25 -1.06 8.08 -15.80
N ILE A 26 0.22 7.87 -16.12
CA ILE A 26 0.95 8.65 -17.14
C ILE A 26 0.53 8.21 -18.56
N GLU A 27 0.35 6.91 -18.76
CA GLU A 27 0.03 6.32 -20.07
C GLU A 27 -1.46 6.44 -20.45
N ILE A 28 -2.36 6.50 -19.46
CA ILE A 28 -3.80 6.62 -19.70
C ILE A 28 -4.12 8.02 -20.25
N THR A 29 -4.64 8.07 -21.46
CA THR A 29 -5.13 9.29 -22.12
C THR A 29 -6.61 9.56 -21.88
N ASN A 30 -7.40 8.53 -21.54
CA ASN A 30 -8.82 8.69 -21.20
C ASN A 30 -8.98 9.30 -19.79
N PRO A 31 -9.64 10.46 -19.64
CA PRO A 31 -9.75 11.16 -18.37
C PRO A 31 -10.56 10.40 -17.31
N GLU A 32 -11.60 9.67 -17.69
CA GLU A 32 -12.45 8.90 -16.78
C GLU A 32 -11.69 7.70 -16.20
N VAL A 33 -10.95 7.00 -17.06
CA VAL A 33 -10.07 5.89 -16.65
C VAL A 33 -8.96 6.43 -15.73
N ARG A 34 -8.37 7.60 -16.04
CA ARG A 34 -7.37 8.23 -15.19
C ARG A 34 -7.95 8.59 -13.82
N GLN A 35 -9.17 9.10 -13.76
CA GLN A 35 -9.85 9.45 -12.50
C GLN A 35 -10.13 8.20 -11.65
N LEU A 36 -10.61 7.11 -12.26
CA LEU A 36 -10.80 5.83 -11.57
C LEU A 36 -9.47 5.31 -10.98
N PHE A 37 -8.39 5.32 -11.78
CA PHE A 37 -7.07 4.90 -11.32
C PHE A 37 -6.52 5.81 -10.20
N THR A 38 -6.83 7.10 -10.24
CA THR A 38 -6.49 8.05 -9.17
C THR A 38 -7.17 7.68 -7.85
N GLN A 39 -8.48 7.41 -7.89
CA GLN A 39 -9.24 7.01 -6.70
C GLN A 39 -8.72 5.68 -6.12
N LEU A 40 -8.45 4.70 -6.98
CA LEU A 40 -7.89 3.41 -6.56
C LEU A 40 -6.53 3.57 -5.88
N ARG A 41 -5.65 4.40 -6.46
CA ARG A 41 -4.34 4.72 -5.87
C ARG A 41 -4.50 5.38 -4.48
N ASP A 42 -5.42 6.31 -4.34
CA ASP A 42 -5.62 7.04 -3.09
C ASP A 42 -6.18 6.14 -1.99
N THR A 43 -7.12 5.23 -2.31
CA THR A 43 -7.58 4.18 -1.39
C THR A 43 -6.43 3.24 -0.98
N LYS A 44 -5.60 2.83 -1.93
CA LYS A 44 -4.43 1.97 -1.66
C LYS A 44 -3.42 2.64 -0.73
N LEU A 45 -3.17 3.94 -0.89
CA LEU A 45 -2.34 4.74 0.01
C LEU A 45 -2.89 4.80 1.45
N GLN A 46 -4.20 4.89 1.61
CA GLN A 46 -4.83 4.84 2.94
C GLN A 46 -4.62 3.48 3.60
N ASN A 47 -4.83 2.38 2.85
CA ASN A 47 -4.62 1.02 3.35
C ASN A 47 -3.15 0.79 3.74
N LEU A 48 -2.21 1.25 2.91
CA LEU A 48 -0.77 1.18 3.21
C LEU A 48 -0.43 1.90 4.52
N SER A 49 -0.98 3.10 4.72
CA SER A 49 -0.75 3.90 5.92
C SER A 49 -1.28 3.20 7.17
N GLN A 50 -2.45 2.54 7.08
CA GLN A 50 -3.01 1.75 8.16
C GLN A 50 -2.13 0.52 8.46
N LEU A 51 -1.73 -0.22 7.43
CA LEU A 51 -0.87 -1.40 7.56
C LEU A 51 0.47 -1.05 8.21
N GLN A 52 1.10 0.05 7.78
CA GLN A 52 2.34 0.57 8.39
C GLN A 52 2.17 0.91 9.86
N GLN A 53 1.03 1.50 10.23
CA GLN A 53 0.73 1.84 11.62
C GLN A 53 0.54 0.58 12.48
N GLU A 54 -0.15 -0.44 11.97
CA GLU A 54 -0.32 -1.74 12.64
C GLU A 54 1.02 -2.46 12.84
N VAL A 55 1.83 -2.54 11.78
CA VAL A 55 3.20 -3.09 11.85
C VAL A 55 4.02 -2.38 12.92
N LYS A 56 3.98 -1.04 12.96
CA LYS A 56 4.70 -0.23 13.95
C LYS A 56 4.19 -0.49 15.37
N ASN A 57 2.87 -0.66 15.56
CA ASN A 57 2.27 -0.96 16.86
C ASN A 57 2.70 -2.34 17.35
N MET A 58 2.66 -3.36 16.50
CA MET A 58 3.12 -4.70 16.86
C MET A 58 4.61 -4.76 17.17
N MET A 59 5.46 -4.07 16.40
CA MET A 59 6.89 -3.96 16.70
C MET A 59 7.17 -3.28 18.04
N LYS A 60 6.34 -2.31 18.46
CA LYS A 60 6.45 -1.68 19.78
C LYS A 60 6.02 -2.63 20.89
N GLN A 61 4.92 -3.37 20.70
CA GLN A 61 4.42 -4.33 21.69
C GLN A 61 5.41 -5.50 21.90
N GLY A 62 6.06 -5.99 20.84
CA GLY A 62 7.09 -7.02 20.92
C GLY A 62 8.42 -6.59 21.55
N LYS A 63 8.65 -5.28 21.76
CA LYS A 63 9.84 -4.75 22.47
C LYS A 63 9.62 -4.52 23.97
N THR A 64 8.40 -4.79 24.46
CA THR A 64 8.03 -4.56 25.88
C THR A 64 7.96 -5.86 26.69
N GLN A 65 8.54 -6.96 26.18
CA GLN A 65 8.74 -8.21 26.91
C GLN A 65 10.22 -8.56 26.97
#